data_AF-A0A3L7NCQ6-F1
#
_entry.id   AF-A0A3L7NCQ6-F1
#
_cell.length_a   1.000
_cell.length_b   1.000
_cell.length_c   1.000
_cell.angle_alpha   90.00
_cell.angle_beta   90.00
_cell.angle_gamma   90.00
#
_symmetry.space_group_name_H-M   'P 1'
#
loop_
_entity.id
_entity.type
_entity.pdbx_description
1 polymer ?
#
loop_
_entity_poly.entity_id
_entity_poly.type
_entity_poly.pdbx_seq_one_letter_code
_entity_poly.pdbx_strand_id
1 'polypeptide(L)'
;MGFLPGVGSFEMLIVGIIALLLFGKNLPSVAKNLGKSFGEFKKGVSGFQEEMRSASREVEKTVSYTPPTMKSTAEDRPKVEASEATADDDFAAPRFDVS
;
A
#
# COMPACT_ATOMS: atom_id res chain seq x y z
N MET A 1 -31.96 18.40 24.29
CA MET A 1 -30.83 17.78 25.02
C MET A 1 -30.39 16.54 24.25
N GLY A 2 -29.76 16.74 23.09
CA GLY A 2 -29.23 15.66 22.28
C GLY A 2 -27.74 15.52 22.59
N PHE A 3 -27.38 14.53 23.38
CA PHE A 3 -26.00 14.08 23.53
C PHE A 3 -25.79 12.98 22.50
N LEU A 4 -24.88 13.20 21.54
CA LEU A 4 -24.52 12.18 20.56
C LEU A 4 -23.97 10.94 21.31
N PRO A 5 -24.29 9.71 20.89
CA PRO A 5 -23.76 8.46 21.45
C PRO A 5 -22.31 8.24 20.99
N GLY A 6 -21.46 9.24 21.25
CA GLY A 6 -20.08 9.28 20.84
C GLY A 6 -19.22 9.43 22.08
N VAL A 7 -18.88 8.29 22.68
CA VAL A 7 -17.77 8.09 23.62
C VAL A 7 -17.51 9.33 24.46
N GLY A 8 -18.47 9.63 25.32
CA GLY A 8 -18.33 10.70 26.28
C GLY A 8 -17.23 10.35 27.29
N SER A 9 -16.53 11.35 27.82
CA SER A 9 -15.60 11.18 28.95
C SER A 9 -16.26 10.40 30.10
N PHE A 10 -17.58 10.54 30.24
CA PHE A 10 -18.40 9.84 31.22
C PHE A 10 -18.54 8.33 30.94
N GLU A 11 -18.70 7.92 29.68
CA GLU A 11 -18.77 6.49 29.31
C GLU A 11 -17.42 5.80 29.57
N MET A 12 -16.32 6.46 29.21
CA MET A 12 -14.96 5.97 29.51
C MET A 12 -14.72 5.85 31.02
N LEU A 13 -15.26 6.78 31.82
CA LEU A 13 -15.19 6.69 33.28
C LEU A 13 -15.96 5.47 33.81
N ILE A 14 -17.19 5.23 33.32
CA ILE A 14 -18.01 4.06 33.72
C ILE A 14 -17.29 2.76 33.35
N VAL A 15 -16.79 2.65 32.12
CA VAL A 15 -16.03 1.46 31.67
C VAL A 15 -14.77 1.28 32.53
N GLY A 16 -14.08 2.38 32.87
CA GLY A 16 -12.93 2.37 33.77
C GLY A 16 -13.29 1.84 35.16
N ILE A 17 -14.43 2.25 35.73
CA ILE A 17 -14.90 1.74 37.03
C ILE A 17 -15.22 0.25 36.93
N ILE A 18 -15.93 -0.20 35.90
CA ILE A 18 -16.24 -1.63 35.71
C ILE A 18 -14.94 -2.43 35.59
N ALA A 19 -13.99 -1.96 34.79
CA ALA A 19 -12.68 -2.60 34.67
C ALA A 19 -11.94 -2.63 36.02
N LEU A 20 -12.03 -1.57 36.83
CA LEU A 20 -11.44 -1.54 38.16
C LEU A 20 -12.13 -2.51 39.13
N LEU A 21 -13.44 -2.77 38.99
CA LEU A 21 -14.14 -3.77 39.78
C LEU A 21 -13.76 -5.20 39.38
N LEU A 22 -13.61 -5.46 38.09
CA LEU A 22 -13.23 -6.78 37.57
C LEU A 22 -11.75 -7.12 37.85
N PHE A 23 -10.85 -6.17 37.62
CA PHE A 23 -9.40 -6.39 37.69
C PHE A 23 -8.79 -5.89 39.01
N GLY A 24 -9.39 -4.91 39.69
CA GLY A 24 -8.90 -4.36 40.95
C GLY A 24 -7.47 -3.84 40.86
N LYS A 25 -6.64 -4.29 41.82
CA LYS A 25 -5.20 -3.98 41.87
C LYS A 25 -4.40 -4.55 40.69
N ASN A 26 -4.98 -5.44 39.88
CA ASN A 26 -4.29 -6.07 38.75
C ASN A 26 -4.36 -5.22 37.48
N LEU A 27 -5.23 -4.21 37.41
CA LEU A 27 -5.36 -3.30 36.27
C LEU A 27 -4.02 -2.63 35.84
N PRO A 28 -3.19 -2.07 36.75
CA PRO A 28 -1.87 -1.55 36.38
C PRO A 28 -0.89 -2.63 35.91
N SER A 29 -1.03 -3.87 36.41
CA SER A 29 -0.21 -5.00 35.95
C SER A 29 -0.58 -5.41 34.53
N VAL A 30 -1.88 -5.52 34.23
CA VAL A 30 -2.41 -5.80 32.89
C VAL A 30 -2.02 -4.70 31.90
N ALA A 31 -2.18 -3.43 32.28
CA ALA A 31 -1.77 -2.30 31.45
C ALA A 31 -0.25 -2.31 31.15
N LYS A 32 0.59 -2.63 32.15
CA LYS A 32 2.03 -2.79 31.96
C LYS A 32 2.37 -3.94 31.01
N ASN A 33 1.70 -5.08 31.14
CA ASN A 33 1.97 -6.26 30.31
C ASN A 33 1.51 -6.04 28.86
N LEU A 34 0.31 -5.47 28.67
CA LEU A 34 -0.20 -5.07 27.37
C LEU A 34 0.65 -3.96 26.73
N GLY A 35 1.06 -2.96 27.52
CA GLY A 35 1.89 -1.86 27.05
C GLY A 35 3.28 -2.32 26.59
N LYS A 36 3.89 -3.28 27.29
CA LYS A 36 5.13 -3.93 26.84
C LYS A 36 4.92 -4.69 25.53
N SER A 37 3.89 -5.52 25.44
CA SER A 37 3.55 -6.28 24.22
C SER A 37 3.30 -5.36 23.03
N PHE A 38 2.55 -4.27 23.22
CA PHE A 38 2.28 -3.29 22.17
C PHE A 38 3.55 -2.50 21.77
N GLY A 39 4.43 -2.22 22.72
CA GLY A 39 5.72 -1.58 22.46
C GLY A 39 6.67 -2.46 21.64
N GLU A 40 6.74 -3.76 21.94
CA GLU A 40 7.51 -4.73 21.16
C GLU A 40 6.88 -4.97 19.79
N PHE A 41 5.55 -5.06 19.71
CA PHE A 41 4.81 -5.16 18.45
C PHE A 41 5.11 -3.96 17.54
N LYS A 42 5.05 -2.73 18.06
CA LYS A 42 5.39 -1.53 17.29
C LYS A 42 6.82 -1.58 16.76
N LYS A 43 7.80 -1.99 17.58
CA LYS A 43 9.20 -2.14 17.15
C LYS A 43 9.35 -3.19 16.04
N GLY A 44 8.69 -4.34 16.19
CA GLY A 44 8.69 -5.38 15.16
C GLY A 44 8.08 -4.92 13.84
N VAL A 45 6.93 -4.24 13.88
CA VAL A 45 6.27 -3.68 12.69
C VAL A 45 7.09 -2.57 12.04
N SER A 46 7.78 -1.73 12.82
CA SER A 46 8.70 -0.72 12.27
C SER A 46 9.92 -1.35 11.59
N GLY A 47 10.54 -2.37 12.19
CA GLY A 47 11.64 -3.11 11.57
C GLY A 47 11.22 -3.79 10.27
N PHE A 48 10.06 -4.45 10.28
CA PHE A 48 9.50 -5.11 9.10
C PHE A 48 9.24 -4.14 7.93
N GLN A 49 8.72 -2.94 8.21
CA GLN A 49 8.54 -1.91 7.18
C GLN A 49 9.87 -1.47 6.55
N GLU A 50 10.94 -1.35 7.35
CA GLU A 50 12.26 -0.95 6.89
C GLU A 50 12.95 -2.05 6.06
N GLU A 51 12.82 -3.31 6.48
CA GLU A 51 13.27 -4.48 5.71
C GLU A 51 12.52 -4.61 4.38
N MET A 52 11.19 -4.47 4.38
CA MET A 52 10.38 -4.53 3.16
C MET A 52 10.77 -3.42 2.17
N ARG A 53 11.02 -2.21 2.68
CA ARG A 53 11.44 -1.07 1.87
C ARG A 53 12.85 -1.24 1.30
N SER A 54 13.74 -1.86 2.08
CA SER A 54 15.11 -2.19 1.64
C SER A 54 15.11 -3.30 0.59
N ALA A 55 14.34 -4.38 0.81
CA ALA A 55 14.16 -5.46 -0.16
C ALA A 55 13.54 -4.96 -1.47
N SER A 56 12.55 -4.07 -1.40
CA SER A 56 11.96 -3.45 -2.61
C SER A 56 13.00 -2.64 -3.38
N ARG A 57 13.89 -1.92 -2.68
CA ARG A 57 14.96 -1.13 -3.29
C ARG A 57 16.08 -1.99 -3.87
N GLU A 58 16.32 -3.17 -3.30
CA GLU A 58 17.30 -4.14 -3.78
C GLU A 58 16.81 -4.87 -5.04
N VAL A 59 15.52 -5.23 -5.08
CA VAL A 59 14.85 -5.77 -6.28
C VAL A 59 14.84 -4.73 -7.41
N GLU A 60 14.58 -3.46 -7.13
CA GLU A 60 14.66 -2.38 -8.14
C GLU A 60 16.08 -2.21 -8.71
N LYS A 61 17.11 -2.36 -7.86
CA LYS A 61 18.52 -2.32 -8.29
C LYS A 61 18.92 -3.52 -9.15
N THR A 62 18.39 -4.71 -8.89
CA THR A 62 18.70 -5.91 -9.69
C THR A 62 17.91 -5.95 -11.00
N VAL A 63 16.71 -5.35 -11.05
CA VAL A 63 15.92 -5.21 -12.28
C VAL A 63 16.45 -4.08 -13.19
N SER A 64 17.14 -3.08 -12.64
CA SER A 64 17.77 -1.99 -13.41
C SER A 64 19.16 -2.32 -13.97
N TYR A 65 19.68 -3.54 -13.81
CA TYR A 65 20.88 -3.98 -14.53
C TYR A 65 20.48 -4.49 -15.92
N THR A 66 20.26 -3.55 -16.85
CA THR A 66 20.35 -3.87 -18.28
C THR A 66 21.75 -4.43 -18.55
N PRO A 67 21.89 -5.64 -19.13
CA PRO A 67 23.19 -6.18 -19.51
C PRO A 67 23.88 -5.20 -20.48
N PRO A 68 25.23 -5.17 -20.52
CA PRO A 68 25.94 -4.24 -21.39
C PRO A 68 25.53 -4.54 -22.82
N THR A 69 24.84 -3.59 -23.45
CA THR A 69 24.61 -3.56 -24.88
C THR A 69 25.97 -3.56 -25.55
N MET A 70 26.39 -4.74 -26.02
CA MET A 70 27.43 -4.84 -27.04
C MET A 70 27.01 -3.89 -28.16
N LYS A 71 27.89 -2.93 -28.44
CA LYS A 71 27.84 -2.10 -29.64
C LYS A 71 27.99 -3.03 -30.83
N SER A 72 26.88 -3.62 -31.29
CA SER A 72 26.83 -4.39 -32.52
C SER A 72 26.53 -3.41 -33.65
N THR A 73 27.63 -3.00 -34.29
CA THR A 73 27.71 -2.52 -35.67
C THR A 73 26.66 -3.19 -36.57
N ALA A 74 25.60 -2.46 -36.96
CA ALA A 74 24.78 -2.76 -38.13
C ALA A 74 23.78 -1.62 -38.38
N GLU A 75 24.28 -0.44 -38.77
CA GLU A 75 23.44 0.59 -39.39
C GLU A 75 24.09 1.01 -40.72
N ASP A 76 24.15 0.03 -41.64
CA ASP A 76 24.35 0.28 -43.07
C ASP A 76 23.15 -0.33 -43.82
N ARG A 77 22.55 0.51 -44.68
CA ARG A 77 21.47 0.25 -45.67
C ARG A 77 20.02 0.56 -45.23
N PRO A 78 19.17 0.95 -46.21
CA PRO A 78 19.20 2.24 -46.89
C PRO A 78 17.84 2.94 -46.72
N LYS A 79 17.88 4.27 -46.78
CA LYS A 79 16.68 5.10 -46.85
C LYS A 79 15.88 4.76 -48.12
N VAL A 80 14.69 4.17 -47.96
CA VAL A 80 13.66 4.12 -49.00
C VAL A 80 12.55 5.10 -48.62
N GLU A 81 12.51 6.16 -49.41
CA GLU A 81 11.60 7.30 -49.35
C GLU A 81 10.39 7.01 -50.27
N ALA A 82 9.19 7.31 -49.76
CA ALA A 82 7.95 7.70 -50.47
C ALA A 82 7.16 6.69 -51.34
N SER A 83 5.86 6.51 -51.00
CA SER A 83 4.66 6.49 -51.88
C SER A 83 3.44 5.96 -51.08
N GLU A 84 2.55 6.83 -50.57
CA GLU A 84 1.18 7.15 -51.06
C GLU A 84 0.07 6.38 -50.28
N ALA A 85 -0.73 7.09 -49.47
CA ALA A 85 -2.17 7.42 -49.69
C ALA A 85 -3.11 6.19 -49.63
N THR A 86 -3.97 6.01 -48.63
CA THR A 86 -5.35 6.56 -48.50
C THR A 86 -5.93 5.92 -47.22
N ALA A 87 -6.47 6.69 -46.26
CA ALA A 87 -7.88 7.04 -46.10
C ALA A 87 -8.84 5.83 -46.11
N ASP A 88 -9.77 5.85 -45.15
CA ASP A 88 -10.95 4.98 -45.03
C ASP A 88 -10.79 3.67 -44.24
N ASP A 89 -10.60 3.79 -42.92
CA ASP A 89 -11.07 2.78 -41.97
C ASP A 89 -12.32 3.32 -41.26
N ASP A 90 -13.47 3.07 -41.88
CA ASP A 90 -14.80 3.18 -41.29
C ASP A 90 -14.92 2.21 -40.08
N PHE A 91 -14.42 2.64 -38.93
CA PHE A 91 -14.80 2.03 -37.65
C PHE A 91 -16.16 2.56 -37.22
N ALA A 92 -17.21 2.18 -37.94
CA ALA A 92 -18.58 2.34 -37.49
C ALA A 92 -18.86 1.30 -36.39
N ALA A 93 -18.67 1.69 -35.12
CA ALA A 93 -18.98 0.84 -33.99
C ALA A 93 -20.46 0.39 -34.04
N PRO A 94 -20.75 -0.92 -34.02
CA PRO A 94 -22.12 -1.41 -34.11
C PRO A 94 -22.92 -1.00 -32.86
N ARG A 95 -24.06 -0.35 -33.07
CA ARG A 95 -25.00 -0.04 -31.99
C ARG A 95 -25.84 -1.28 -31.70
N PHE A 96 -25.63 -1.87 -30.53
CA PHE A 96 -26.46 -2.95 -30.00
C PHE A 96 -27.71 -2.34 -29.35
N ASP A 97 -28.84 -2.52 -30.01
CA ASP A 97 -30.16 -2.17 -29.51
C ASP A 97 -30.71 -3.35 -28.69
N VAL A 98 -31.01 -3.11 -27.41
CA VAL A 98 -31.56 -4.12 -26.49
C VAL A 98 -33.05 -3.84 -26.32
N SER A 99 -33.88 -4.61 -27.03
CA SER A 99 -35.34 -4.67 -26.85
C SER A 99 -35.73 -5.59 -25.69
#